data_AF-T0M0Y3-F1
#
_entry.id   AF-T0M0Y3-F1
#
_cell.length_a   1.000
_cell.length_b   1.000
_cell.length_c   1.000
_cell.angle_alpha   90.00
_cell.angle_beta   90.00
_cell.angle_gamma   90.00
#
_symmetry.space_group_name_H-M   'P 1'
#
loop_
_entity.id
_entity.type
_entity.pdbx_description
1 polymer ?
#
loop_
_entity_poly.entity_id
_entity_poly.type
_entity_poly.pdbx_seq_one_letter_code
_entity_poly.pdbx_strand_id
1 'polypeptide(L)'
;MGPVGFVLLIIFTVNSYFSYAVSKTNAVSRIWYSAARDKVIFPKYIGQLHKVHKTPGNAMLVWLAISFVLDLIMGVIFGPVNAALILLTMTGICIVTVHIIGNTSLTFFSHNTLKKTGESNLLYHYIAPTIASIVGLVIIYFTIETNVVDYIAAPTMLNLAFFIISIIGFLWIVVGAVAVTLYYKYRHPETLENAGNYDAEVDIAENS
;
A
#
# COMPACT_ATOMS: atom_id res chain seq x y z
N MET A 1 16.41 30.66 11.10
CA MET A 1 15.38 30.43 12.14
C MET A 1 16.05 30.57 13.50
N GLY A 2 15.53 31.38 14.42
CA GLY A 2 16.10 31.49 15.78
C GLY A 2 15.87 30.20 16.60
N PRO A 3 16.46 30.08 17.81
CA PRO A 3 16.35 28.87 18.66
C PRO A 3 14.90 28.42 18.90
N VAL A 4 13.98 29.38 19.11
CA VAL A 4 12.54 29.12 19.28
C VAL A 4 11.92 28.49 18.02
N GLY A 5 12.29 28.98 16.84
CA GLY A 5 11.79 28.44 15.57
C GLY A 5 12.27 27.01 15.31
N PHE A 6 13.49 26.67 15.73
CA PHE A 6 14.02 25.32 15.64
C PHE A 6 13.30 24.33 16.56
N VAL A 7 13.02 24.74 17.82
CA VAL A 7 12.26 23.94 18.77
C VAL A 7 10.84 23.68 18.27
N LEU A 8 10.17 24.72 17.76
CA LEU A 8 8.83 24.57 17.17
C LEU A 8 8.82 23.63 15.95
N LEU A 9 9.84 23.72 15.10
CA LEU A 9 9.99 22.82 13.96
C LEU A 9 10.10 21.36 14.44
N ILE A 10 10.93 21.07 15.44
CA ILE A 10 11.05 19.72 16.02
C ILE A 10 9.70 19.23 16.53
N ILE A 11 8.98 20.04 17.32
CA ILE A 11 7.68 19.67 17.89
C ILE A 11 6.69 19.35 16.77
N PHE A 12 6.60 20.19 15.75
CA PHE A 12 5.67 19.98 14.64
C PHE A 12 6.05 18.79 13.77
N THR A 13 7.34 18.56 13.53
CA THR A 13 7.81 17.37 12.82
C THR A 13 7.44 16.11 13.57
N VAL A 14 7.74 16.05 14.87
CA VAL A 14 7.40 14.89 15.73
C VAL A 14 5.90 14.64 15.74
N ASN A 15 5.08 15.69 15.93
CA ASN A 15 3.62 15.56 15.92
C ASN A 15 3.07 15.07 14.57
N SER A 16 3.65 15.53 13.46
CA SER A 16 3.29 15.09 12.11
C SER A 16 3.54 13.60 11.91
N TYR A 17 4.71 13.10 12.32
CA TYR A 17 5.04 11.67 12.24
C TYR A 17 4.13 10.81 13.10
N PHE A 18 3.80 11.23 14.32
CA PHE A 18 2.84 10.50 15.17
C PHE A 18 1.43 10.45 14.57
N SER A 19 0.95 11.59 14.08
CA SER A 19 -0.37 11.68 13.42
C SER A 19 -0.44 10.79 12.17
N TYR A 20 0.64 10.77 11.39
CA TYR A 20 0.79 9.91 10.23
C TYR A 20 0.77 8.41 10.62
N ALA A 21 1.54 8.02 11.64
CA ALA A 21 1.62 6.63 12.09
C ALA A 21 0.25 6.09 12.53
N VAL A 22 -0.49 6.84 13.35
CA VAL A 22 -1.83 6.45 13.80
C VAL A 22 -2.80 6.33 12.62
N SER A 23 -2.79 7.29 11.72
CA SER A 23 -3.67 7.31 10.55
C SER A 23 -3.43 6.12 9.62
N LYS A 24 -2.15 5.81 9.33
CA LYS A 24 -1.77 4.68 8.48
C LYS A 24 -2.11 3.34 9.13
N THR A 25 -1.82 3.18 10.42
CA THR A 25 -2.15 1.97 11.16
C THR A 25 -3.65 1.65 11.07
N ASN A 26 -4.48 2.66 11.29
CA ASN A 26 -5.94 2.53 11.20
C ASN A 26 -6.40 2.16 9.79
N ALA A 27 -5.85 2.78 8.75
CA ALA A 27 -6.20 2.47 7.38
C ALA A 27 -5.81 1.03 6.99
N VAL A 28 -4.57 0.62 7.30
CA VAL A 28 -4.06 -0.72 6.99
C VAL A 28 -4.84 -1.80 7.72
N SER A 29 -5.17 -1.59 8.99
CA SER A 29 -5.96 -2.58 9.76
C SER A 29 -7.33 -2.86 9.14
N ARG A 30 -7.96 -1.86 8.51
CA ARG A 30 -9.27 -2.01 7.83
C ARG A 30 -9.12 -2.77 6.52
N ILE A 31 -8.07 -2.47 5.75
CA ILE A 31 -7.77 -3.19 4.50
C ILE A 31 -7.49 -4.68 4.81
N TRP A 32 -6.67 -4.96 5.81
CA TRP A 32 -6.35 -6.32 6.23
C TRP A 32 -7.56 -7.06 6.80
N TYR A 33 -8.42 -6.36 7.55
CA TYR A 33 -9.68 -6.90 8.02
C TYR A 33 -10.61 -7.28 6.86
N SER A 34 -10.82 -6.39 5.88
CA SER A 34 -11.67 -6.69 4.73
C SER A 34 -11.14 -7.88 3.94
N ALA A 35 -9.83 -7.91 3.69
CA ALA A 35 -9.18 -9.04 3.02
C ALA A 35 -9.37 -10.36 3.82
N ALA A 36 -9.21 -10.33 5.15
CA ALA A 36 -9.42 -11.50 5.99
C ALA A 36 -10.90 -11.93 6.08
N ARG A 37 -11.85 -10.99 6.09
CA ARG A 37 -13.30 -11.23 6.07
C ARG A 37 -13.69 -11.96 4.79
N ASP A 38 -13.17 -11.50 3.67
CA ASP A 38 -13.45 -12.07 2.34
C ASP A 38 -12.66 -13.37 2.09
N LYS A 39 -11.96 -13.89 3.11
CA LYS A 39 -11.09 -15.08 3.06
C LYS A 39 -9.99 -14.97 2.00
N VAL A 40 -9.58 -13.73 1.72
CA VAL A 40 -8.51 -13.39 0.79
C VAL A 40 -7.19 -13.26 1.56
N ILE A 41 -6.26 -14.19 1.32
CA ILE A 41 -4.85 -14.19 1.80
C ILE A 41 -4.64 -14.36 3.32
N PHE A 42 -5.52 -13.83 4.17
CA PHE A 42 -5.29 -13.77 5.61
C PHE A 42 -6.06 -14.83 6.42
N PRO A 43 -5.49 -15.35 7.52
CA PRO A 43 -6.18 -16.26 8.43
C PRO A 43 -7.35 -15.58 9.15
N LYS A 44 -8.37 -16.37 9.51
CA LYS A 44 -9.60 -15.91 10.20
C LYS A 44 -9.33 -15.07 11.46
N TYR A 45 -8.19 -15.27 12.12
CA TYR A 45 -7.80 -14.52 13.32
C TYR A 45 -7.56 -13.03 13.07
N ILE A 46 -7.03 -12.65 11.91
CA ILE A 46 -6.79 -11.25 11.51
C ILE A 46 -8.13 -10.54 11.22
N GLY A 47 -9.11 -11.30 10.73
CA GLY A 47 -10.47 -10.81 10.46
C GLY A 47 -11.37 -10.74 11.70
N GLN A 48 -10.87 -10.89 12.92
CA GLN A 48 -11.69 -10.77 14.13
C GLN A 48 -11.79 -9.32 14.58
N LEU A 49 -13.02 -8.84 14.77
CA LEU A 49 -13.28 -7.54 15.40
C LEU A 49 -13.26 -7.64 16.91
N HIS A 50 -12.81 -6.57 17.56
CA HIS A 50 -12.93 -6.42 18.99
C HIS A 50 -14.40 -6.39 19.41
N LYS A 51 -14.80 -7.26 20.36
CA LYS A 51 -16.22 -7.51 20.73
C LYS A 51 -17.00 -6.25 21.10
N VAL A 52 -16.36 -5.26 21.72
CA VAL A 52 -17.02 -4.06 22.24
C VAL A 52 -16.86 -2.86 21.29
N HIS A 53 -15.66 -2.66 20.76
CA HIS A 53 -15.32 -1.44 20.02
C HIS A 53 -15.46 -1.62 18.50
N LYS A 54 -15.73 -2.86 18.04
CA LYS A 54 -15.86 -3.25 16.63
C LYS A 54 -14.67 -2.80 15.77
N THR A 55 -13.49 -2.67 16.38
CA THR A 55 -12.24 -2.31 15.71
C THR A 55 -11.45 -3.57 15.35
N PRO A 56 -10.73 -3.60 14.21
CA PRO A 56 -9.89 -4.73 13.82
C PRO A 56 -8.56 -4.73 14.61
N GLY A 57 -8.65 -4.91 15.93
CA GLY A 57 -7.51 -4.81 16.85
C GLY A 57 -6.41 -5.83 16.56
N ASN A 58 -6.76 -7.06 16.15
CA ASN A 58 -5.78 -8.09 15.84
C ASN A 58 -4.96 -7.72 14.59
N ALA A 59 -5.61 -7.25 13.52
CA ALA A 59 -4.92 -6.81 12.31
C ALA A 59 -3.96 -5.65 12.61
N MET A 60 -4.39 -4.70 13.43
CA MET A 60 -3.56 -3.59 13.89
C MET A 60 -2.32 -4.06 14.66
N LEU A 61 -2.49 -4.94 15.65
CA LEU A 61 -1.37 -5.43 16.47
C LEU A 61 -0.36 -6.22 15.65
N VAL A 62 -0.81 -7.07 14.73
CA VAL A 62 0.06 -7.84 13.86
C VAL A 62 0.88 -6.91 12.96
N TRP A 63 0.24 -5.91 12.35
CA TRP A 63 0.94 -4.94 11.52
C TRP A 63 1.96 -4.11 12.32
N LEU A 64 1.59 -3.63 13.50
CA LEU A 64 2.49 -2.88 14.38
C LEU A 64 3.69 -3.72 14.80
N ALA A 65 3.47 -4.99 15.17
CA ALA A 65 4.54 -5.89 15.57
C ALA A 65 5.53 -6.14 14.42
N ILE A 66 5.03 -6.40 13.20
CA ILE A 66 5.86 -6.61 12.02
C ILE A 66 6.69 -5.36 11.70
N SER A 67 6.02 -4.20 11.64
CA SER A 67 6.70 -2.92 11.33
C SER A 67 7.75 -2.59 12.38
N PHE A 68 7.42 -2.70 13.68
CA PHE A 68 8.36 -2.40 14.76
C PHE A 68 9.59 -3.29 14.73
N VAL A 69 9.42 -4.61 14.53
CA VAL A 69 10.54 -5.55 14.45
C VAL A 69 11.41 -5.25 13.23
N LEU A 70 10.80 -4.97 12.08
CA LEU A 70 11.52 -4.61 10.86
C LEU A 70 12.34 -3.31 11.03
N ASP A 71 11.72 -2.27 11.57
CA ASP A 71 12.34 -0.98 11.82
C ASP A 71 13.52 -1.10 12.80
N LEU A 72 13.36 -1.90 13.86
CA LEU A 72 14.41 -2.16 14.84
C LEU A 72 15.61 -2.89 14.20
N ILE A 73 15.36 -3.94 13.42
CA ILE A 73 16.41 -4.72 12.75
C ILE A 73 17.18 -3.81 11.79
N MET A 74 16.48 -3.07 10.92
CA MET A 74 17.12 -2.18 9.95
C MET A 74 17.89 -1.05 10.65
N GLY A 75 17.31 -0.46 11.69
CA GLY A 75 17.93 0.61 12.48
C GLY A 75 19.21 0.19 13.18
N VAL A 76 19.27 -1.04 13.70
CA VAL A 76 20.48 -1.60 14.34
C VAL A 76 21.58 -1.88 13.31
N ILE A 77 21.24 -2.35 12.11
CA ILE A 77 22.23 -2.73 11.09
C ILE A 77 22.81 -1.51 10.36
N PHE A 78 21.96 -0.56 9.95
CA PHE A 78 22.37 0.55 9.07
C PHE A 78 22.42 1.91 9.77
N GLY A 79 21.97 1.98 11.02
CA GLY A 79 21.70 3.23 11.71
C GLY A 79 20.34 3.83 11.33
N PRO A 80 19.78 4.73 12.16
CA PRO A 80 18.41 5.20 12.03
C PRO A 80 18.14 5.96 10.72
N VAL A 81 19.10 6.75 10.24
CA VAL A 81 18.93 7.56 9.03
C VAL A 81 18.93 6.68 7.77
N ASN A 82 19.94 5.82 7.61
CA ASN A 82 20.04 4.96 6.44
C ASN A 82 18.93 3.92 6.40
N ALA A 83 18.57 3.34 7.55
CA ALA A 83 17.45 2.42 7.66
C ALA A 83 16.13 3.07 7.21
N ALA A 84 15.87 4.31 7.66
CA ALA A 84 14.70 5.06 7.25
C ALA A 84 14.69 5.31 5.74
N LEU A 85 15.83 5.66 5.13
CA LEU A 85 15.94 5.87 3.69
C LEU A 85 15.71 4.57 2.89
N ILE A 86 16.28 3.45 3.33
CA ILE A 86 16.08 2.14 2.68
C ILE A 86 14.59 1.75 2.71
N LEU A 87 13.96 1.82 3.88
CA LEU A 87 12.54 1.48 4.04
C LEU A 87 11.62 2.46 3.31
N LEU A 88 11.99 3.74 3.27
CA LEU A 88 11.27 4.76 2.52
C LEU A 88 11.32 4.48 1.01
N THR A 89 12.47 4.08 0.48
CA THR A 89 12.63 3.70 -0.93
C THR A 89 11.73 2.51 -1.28
N MET A 90 11.73 1.46 -0.46
CA MET A 90 10.81 0.32 -0.65
C MET A 90 9.35 0.77 -0.63
N THR A 91 8.98 1.55 0.39
CA THR A 91 7.62 2.06 0.57
C THR A 91 7.19 2.94 -0.60
N GLY A 92 8.09 3.78 -1.12
CA GLY A 92 7.86 4.62 -2.29
C GLY A 92 7.49 3.79 -3.52
N ILE A 93 8.28 2.75 -3.82
CA ILE A 93 8.00 1.83 -4.93
C ILE A 93 6.62 1.19 -4.74
N CYS A 94 6.36 0.58 -3.58
CA CYS A 94 5.08 -0.09 -3.31
C CYS A 94 3.88 0.84 -3.39
N ILE A 95 3.94 2.03 -2.77
CA ILE A 95 2.83 2.99 -2.75
C ILE A 95 2.54 3.52 -4.15
N VAL A 96 3.56 3.88 -4.92
CA VAL A 96 3.38 4.38 -6.29
C VAL A 96 2.73 3.31 -7.15
N THR A 97 3.13 2.04 -7.01
CA THR A 97 2.46 0.95 -7.73
C THR A 97 0.99 0.78 -7.36
N VAL A 98 0.65 0.86 -6.06
CA VAL A 98 -0.76 0.79 -5.63
C VAL A 98 -1.57 1.94 -6.25
N HIS A 99 -1.00 3.14 -6.38
CA HIS A 99 -1.67 4.26 -7.05
C HIS A 99 -1.86 4.02 -8.55
N ILE A 100 -0.86 3.46 -9.24
CA ILE A 100 -0.99 3.09 -10.66
C ILE A 100 -2.12 2.07 -10.85
N ILE A 101 -2.18 1.04 -9.99
CA ILE A 101 -3.24 0.04 -10.03
C ILE A 101 -4.60 0.69 -9.77
N GLY A 102 -4.72 1.51 -8.71
CA GLY A 102 -5.96 2.22 -8.37
C GLY A 102 -6.44 3.16 -9.48
N ASN A 103 -5.53 3.90 -10.10
CA ASN A 103 -5.82 4.75 -11.26
C ASN A 103 -6.34 3.94 -12.44
N THR A 104 -5.70 2.80 -12.74
CA THR A 104 -6.13 1.89 -13.81
C THR A 104 -7.51 1.31 -13.53
N SER A 105 -7.76 0.86 -12.30
CA SER A 105 -9.07 0.36 -11.86
C SER A 105 -10.15 1.42 -11.98
N LEU A 106 -9.87 2.68 -11.61
CA LEU A 106 -10.80 3.79 -11.74
C LEU A 106 -11.15 4.06 -13.20
N THR A 107 -10.17 4.05 -14.11
CA THR A 107 -10.42 4.21 -15.54
C THR A 107 -11.30 3.09 -16.09
N PHE A 108 -11.07 1.84 -15.69
CA PHE A 108 -11.90 0.70 -16.10
C PHE A 108 -13.33 0.79 -15.52
N PHE A 109 -13.47 1.12 -14.24
CA PHE A 109 -14.77 1.33 -13.60
C PHE A 109 -15.56 2.48 -14.26
N SER A 110 -14.88 3.57 -14.58
CA SER A 110 -15.48 4.70 -15.30
C SER A 110 -15.98 4.30 -16.68
N HIS A 111 -15.24 3.46 -17.40
CA HIS A 111 -15.64 2.97 -18.71
C HIS A 111 -16.85 2.05 -18.68
N ASN A 112 -16.91 1.13 -17.71
CA ASN A 112 -17.94 0.08 -17.68
C ASN A 112 -19.22 0.49 -16.96
N THR A 113 -19.11 1.35 -15.94
CA THR A 113 -20.21 1.68 -15.03
C THR A 113 -20.61 3.15 -15.15
N LEU A 114 -19.70 4.09 -14.85
CA LEU A 114 -20.03 5.53 -14.82
C LEU A 114 -20.44 6.08 -16.18
N LYS A 115 -19.92 5.50 -17.27
CA LYS A 115 -20.33 5.87 -18.63
C LYS A 115 -21.80 5.52 -18.91
N LYS A 116 -22.33 4.45 -18.28
CA LYS A 116 -23.75 4.05 -18.40
C LYS A 116 -24.67 4.94 -17.57
N THR A 117 -24.19 5.49 -16.45
CA THR A 117 -24.95 6.40 -15.57
C THR A 117 -24.82 7.88 -15.96
N GLY A 118 -23.94 8.21 -16.92
CA GLY A 118 -23.71 9.59 -17.38
C GLY A 118 -22.80 10.43 -16.47
N GLU A 119 -22.24 9.84 -15.41
CA GLU A 119 -21.39 10.52 -14.43
C GLU A 119 -19.89 10.48 -14.79
N SER A 120 -19.53 9.95 -15.96
CA SER A 120 -18.13 9.84 -16.39
C SER A 120 -17.58 11.19 -16.86
N ASN A 121 -16.56 11.72 -16.18
CA ASN A 121 -15.78 12.86 -16.65
C ASN A 121 -14.46 12.40 -17.27
N LEU A 122 -14.21 12.76 -18.53
CA LEU A 122 -13.02 12.37 -19.28
C LEU A 122 -11.72 12.87 -18.61
N LEU A 123 -11.73 14.10 -18.10
CA LEU A 123 -10.54 14.72 -17.52
C LEU A 123 -10.13 14.04 -16.21
N TYR A 124 -11.09 13.80 -15.33
CA TYR A 124 -10.84 13.23 -13.99
C TYR A 124 -10.70 11.71 -13.99
N HIS A 125 -11.35 10.99 -14.90
CA HIS A 125 -11.36 9.52 -14.87
C HIS A 125 -10.44 8.87 -15.90
N TYR A 126 -9.93 9.61 -16.88
CA TYR A 126 -9.05 9.07 -17.92
C TYR A 126 -7.73 9.84 -18.00
N ILE A 127 -7.77 11.17 -18.18
CA ILE A 127 -6.55 11.96 -18.42
C ILE A 127 -5.69 12.04 -17.15
N ALA A 128 -6.26 12.53 -16.05
CA ALA A 128 -5.52 12.69 -14.80
C ALA A 128 -4.94 11.36 -14.25
N PRO A 129 -5.70 10.24 -14.21
CA PRO A 129 -5.17 8.95 -13.76
C PRO A 129 -4.06 8.40 -14.69
N THR A 130 -4.17 8.60 -16.00
CA THR A 130 -3.16 8.16 -16.97
C THR A 130 -1.86 8.94 -16.78
N ILE A 131 -1.93 10.27 -16.69
CA ILE A 131 -0.74 11.11 -16.47
C ILE A 131 -0.08 10.75 -15.15
N ALA A 132 -0.85 10.64 -14.06
CA ALA A 132 -0.33 10.25 -12.75
C ALA A 132 0.36 8.88 -12.79
N SER A 133 -0.19 7.93 -13.55
CA SER A 133 0.40 6.60 -13.71
C SER A 133 1.70 6.61 -14.50
N ILE A 134 1.79 7.41 -15.57
CA ILE A 134 3.02 7.60 -16.35
C ILE A 134 4.11 8.22 -15.47
N VAL A 135 3.79 9.28 -14.72
CA VAL A 135 4.75 9.90 -13.79
C VAL A 135 5.20 8.90 -12.73
N GLY A 136 4.28 8.10 -12.18
CA GLY A 136 4.61 7.04 -11.24
C GLY A 136 5.56 5.99 -11.81
N LEU A 137 5.35 5.56 -13.06
CA LEU A 137 6.24 4.61 -13.75
C LEU A 137 7.64 5.20 -13.94
N VAL A 138 7.74 6.47 -14.32
CA VAL A 138 9.02 7.18 -14.47
C VAL A 138 9.77 7.24 -13.13
N ILE A 139 9.07 7.53 -12.03
CA ILE A 139 9.68 7.55 -10.69
C ILE A 139 10.22 6.17 -10.31
N ILE A 140 9.44 5.11 -10.52
CA ILE A 140 9.87 3.73 -10.22
C ILE A 140 11.09 3.36 -11.07
N TYR A 141 11.06 3.68 -12.37
CA TYR A 141 12.16 3.39 -13.28
C TYR A 141 13.47 4.03 -12.81
N PHE A 142 13.47 5.36 -12.58
CA PHE A 142 14.67 6.06 -12.13
C PHE A 142 15.13 5.60 -10.75
N THR A 143 14.20 5.30 -9.84
CA THR A 143 14.56 4.79 -8.50
C THR A 143 15.30 3.45 -8.60
N ILE A 144 14.81 2.52 -9.42
CA ILE A 144 15.45 1.22 -9.62
C ILE A 144 16.79 1.39 -10.36
N GLU A 145 16.82 2.19 -11.43
CA GLU A 145 18.03 2.47 -12.18
C GLU A 145 19.13 3.01 -11.27
N THR A 146 18.86 4.06 -10.48
CA THR A 146 19.83 4.64 -9.55
C THR A 146 20.36 3.60 -8.57
N ASN A 147 19.49 2.81 -7.94
CA ASN A 147 19.91 1.78 -6.98
C ASN A 147 20.77 0.68 -7.62
N VAL A 148 20.50 0.31 -8.87
CA VAL A 148 21.28 -0.69 -9.62
C VAL A 148 22.64 -0.13 -10.03
N VAL A 149 22.67 1.08 -10.58
CA VAL A 149 23.91 1.74 -11.02
C VAL A 149 24.84 1.99 -9.84
N ASP A 150 24.30 2.50 -8.72
CA ASP A 150 25.08 2.77 -7.51
C ASP A 150 25.68 1.49 -6.91
N TYR A 151 24.96 0.36 -6.97
CA TYR A 151 25.48 -0.93 -6.55
C TYR A 151 26.60 -1.45 -7.46
N ILE A 152 26.43 -1.33 -8.79
CA ILE A 152 27.44 -1.76 -9.77
C ILE A 152 28.71 -0.90 -9.65
N ALA A 153 28.55 0.41 -9.49
CA ALA A 153 29.66 1.35 -9.36
C ALA A 153 30.40 1.17 -8.03
N ALA A 154 29.69 0.93 -6.94
CA ALA A 154 30.25 0.76 -5.61
C ALA A 154 29.46 -0.30 -4.80
N PRO A 155 29.94 -1.56 -4.74
CA PRO A 155 29.25 -2.64 -4.05
C PRO A 155 29.47 -2.59 -2.53
N THR A 156 29.01 -1.50 -1.90
CA THR A 156 28.99 -1.35 -0.45
C THR A 156 27.80 -2.09 0.16
N MET A 157 27.87 -2.39 1.47
CA MET A 157 26.76 -3.02 2.19
C MET A 157 25.47 -2.17 2.12
N LEU A 158 25.60 -0.84 2.07
CA LEU A 158 24.47 0.07 1.96
C LEU A 158 23.82 0.00 0.58
N ASN A 159 24.62 0.05 -0.49
CA ASN A 159 24.09 -0.03 -1.86
C ASN A 159 23.50 -1.41 -2.16
N LEU A 160 24.08 -2.47 -1.59
CA LEU A 160 23.48 -3.81 -1.61
C LEU A 160 22.10 -3.82 -0.96
N ALA A 161 21.93 -3.14 0.18
CA ALA A 161 20.63 -3.06 0.85
C ALA A 161 19.57 -2.35 -0.01
N PHE A 162 19.91 -1.22 -0.65
CA PHE A 162 19.01 -0.54 -1.59
C PHE A 162 18.66 -1.40 -2.80
N PHE A 163 19.64 -2.09 -3.37
CA PHE A 163 19.43 -3.01 -4.50
C PHE A 163 18.49 -4.16 -4.11
N ILE A 164 18.71 -4.81 -2.97
CA ILE A 164 17.85 -5.89 -2.47
C ILE A 164 16.42 -5.36 -2.19
N ILE A 165 16.27 -4.20 -1.56
CA ILE A 165 14.95 -3.61 -1.29
C ILE A 165 14.19 -3.34 -2.60
N SER A 166 14.88 -2.87 -3.65
CA SER A 166 14.27 -2.65 -4.97
C SER A 166 13.80 -3.95 -5.61
N ILE A 167 14.58 -5.02 -5.51
CA ILE A 167 14.17 -6.35 -5.97
C ILE A 167 12.95 -6.83 -5.18
N ILE A 168 12.96 -6.73 -3.86
CA ILE A 168 11.84 -7.13 -3.01
C ILE A 168 10.59 -6.32 -3.36
N GLY A 169 10.72 -5.00 -3.55
CA GLY A 169 9.62 -4.13 -3.98
C GLY A 169 9.04 -4.57 -5.32
N PHE A 170 9.90 -4.89 -6.30
CA PHE A 170 9.48 -5.39 -7.60
C PHE A 170 8.80 -6.77 -7.50
N LEU A 171 9.39 -7.70 -6.74
CA LEU A 171 8.81 -9.02 -6.48
C LEU A 171 7.46 -8.90 -5.78
N TRP A 172 7.29 -7.96 -4.85
CA TRP A 172 6.01 -7.70 -4.19
C TRP A 172 4.93 -7.26 -5.19
N ILE A 173 5.28 -6.44 -6.18
CA ILE A 173 4.36 -6.05 -7.26
C ILE A 173 3.98 -7.28 -8.08
N VAL A 174 4.96 -8.09 -8.50
CA VAL A 174 4.71 -9.28 -9.32
C VAL A 174 3.88 -10.31 -8.56
N VAL A 175 4.25 -10.65 -7.33
CA VAL A 175 3.52 -11.62 -6.50
C VAL A 175 2.15 -11.07 -6.11
N GLY A 176 2.08 -9.83 -5.63
CA GLY A 176 0.84 -9.20 -5.17
C GLY A 176 -0.18 -9.00 -6.29
N ALA A 177 0.24 -8.43 -7.42
CA ALA A 177 -0.68 -8.15 -8.53
C ALA A 177 -0.96 -9.39 -9.38
N VAL A 178 0.05 -10.20 -9.70
CA VAL A 178 -0.10 -11.32 -10.64
C VAL A 178 -0.48 -12.61 -9.91
N ALA A 179 0.26 -12.99 -8.87
CA ALA A 179 0.01 -14.29 -8.23
C ALA A 179 -1.32 -14.32 -7.49
N VAL A 180 -1.72 -13.24 -6.79
CA VAL A 180 -3.03 -13.16 -6.14
C VAL A 180 -4.16 -13.17 -7.17
N THR A 181 -4.09 -12.30 -8.18
CA THR A 181 -5.14 -12.20 -9.20
C THR A 181 -5.31 -13.51 -9.95
N LEU A 182 -4.21 -14.18 -10.35
CA LEU A 182 -4.29 -15.47 -11.03
C LEU A 182 -4.76 -16.58 -10.08
N TYR A 183 -4.24 -16.64 -8.85
CA TYR A 183 -4.65 -17.65 -7.87
C TYR A 183 -6.16 -17.60 -7.61
N TYR A 184 -6.71 -16.42 -7.34
CA TYR A 184 -8.14 -16.28 -7.10
C TYR A 184 -8.97 -16.48 -8.37
N LYS A 185 -8.49 -16.04 -9.54
CA LYS A 185 -9.18 -16.26 -10.81
C LYS A 185 -9.31 -17.76 -11.15
N TYR A 186 -8.32 -18.58 -10.81
CA TYR A 186 -8.31 -20.00 -11.15
C TYR A 186 -8.86 -20.93 -10.05
N ARG A 187 -8.72 -20.59 -8.76
CA ARG A 187 -9.18 -21.46 -7.67
C ARG A 187 -10.49 -21.05 -7.02
N HIS A 188 -10.81 -19.76 -6.97
CA HIS A 188 -11.99 -19.25 -6.27
C HIS A 188 -12.62 -18.09 -7.05
N PRO A 189 -13.10 -18.33 -8.29
CA PRO A 189 -13.70 -17.28 -9.12
C PRO A 189 -14.92 -16.65 -8.43
N GLU A 190 -15.68 -17.44 -7.68
CA GLU A 190 -16.82 -17.01 -6.85
C GLU A 190 -16.46 -15.99 -5.77
N THR A 191 -15.22 -16.00 -5.26
CA THR A 191 -14.77 -15.03 -4.25
C THR A 191 -14.37 -13.70 -4.89
N LEU A 192 -13.89 -13.72 -6.15
CA LEU A 192 -13.64 -12.51 -6.94
C LEU A 192 -14.94 -11.87 -7.44
N GLU A 193 -15.93 -12.67 -7.81
CA GLU A 193 -17.25 -12.18 -8.26
C GLU A 193 -18.04 -11.54 -7.12
N ASN A 194 -17.90 -12.06 -5.91
CA ASN A 194 -18.49 -11.48 -4.70
C ASN A 194 -17.59 -10.47 -3.99
N ALA A 195 -16.35 -10.26 -4.46
CA ALA A 195 -15.43 -9.28 -3.86
C ALA A 195 -15.94 -7.86 -4.11
N GLY A 196 -16.48 -7.24 -3.06
CA GLY A 196 -17.04 -5.89 -3.12
C GLY A 196 -18.56 -5.83 -3.14
N ASN A 197 -19.26 -6.96 -3.27
CA ASN A 197 -20.68 -7.03 -2.97
C ASN A 197 -20.84 -6.93 -1.45
N TYR A 198 -21.47 -5.84 -1.00
CA TYR A 198 -21.91 -5.73 0.38
C TYR A 198 -23.12 -6.65 0.54
N ASP A 199 -23.20 -7.42 1.64
CA ASP A 199 -24.37 -8.28 1.93
C ASP A 199 -25.71 -7.51 1.81
N ALA A 200 -25.68 -6.19 1.99
CA ALA A 200 -26.83 -5.30 1.79
C ALA A 200 -27.35 -5.21 0.34
N GLU A 201 -26.52 -5.41 -0.69
CA GLU A 201 -26.97 -5.39 -2.10
C GLU A 201 -27.65 -6.71 -2.49
N VAL A 202 -27.24 -7.82 -1.88
CA VAL A 202 -27.86 -9.14 -2.07
C VAL A 202 -29.24 -9.19 -1.40
N ASP A 203 -29.36 -8.66 -0.17
CA ASP A 203 -30.64 -8.57 0.55
C ASP A 203 -31.67 -7.67 -0.15
N ILE A 204 -31.23 -6.63 -0.88
CA ILE A 204 -32.13 -5.76 -1.65
C ILE A 204 -32.57 -6.44 -2.95
N ALA A 205 -31.68 -7.19 -3.62
CA ALA A 205 -31.98 -7.90 -4.85
C ALA A 205 -32.88 -9.14 -4.64
N GLU A 206 -32.81 -9.80 -3.48
CA GLU A 206 -33.71 -10.92 -3.12
C GLU A 206 -35.10 -10.45 -2.65
N ASN A 207 -35.24 -9.17 -2.28
CA ASN A 207 -36.50 -8.58 -1.81
C ASN A 207 -37.14 -7.57 -2.79
N SER A 208 -36.67 -7.49 -4.04
CA SER A 208 -37.21 -6.66 -5.13
C SER A 208 -37.74 -7.50 -6.28
#